data_AF-E5BEU6-F1
#
_entry.id   AF-E5BEU6-F1
#
_cell.length_a   1.000
_cell.length_b   1.000
_cell.length_c   1.000
_cell.angle_alpha   90.00
_cell.angle_beta   90.00
_cell.angle_gamma   90.00
#
_symmetry.space_group_name_H-M   'P 1'
#
loop_
_entity.id
_entity.type
_entity.pdbx_description
1 polymer ?
#
loop_
_entity_poly.entity_id
_entity_poly.type
_entity_poly.pdbx_seq_one_letter_code
_entity_poly.pdbx_strand_id
1 'polypeptide(L)'
;MTLGEQIKKYREKYGLSQRGFSNKVNISQAYISMLEAEKEVKLDPEKLEVLEKLLAEDLLNTIVKNEEEKENKNMEKKDNDLVQENKALKENIKELIKIIEKIYSDMDAFALGVKIGTLKSKIKD
;
A
#
# COMPACT_ATOMS: atom_id res chain seq x y z
N MET A 1 -18.64 22.71 -10.33
CA MET A 1 -18.22 23.12 -8.98
C MET A 1 -17.70 24.55 -9.07
N THR A 2 -18.28 25.50 -8.36
CA THR A 2 -17.90 26.92 -8.40
C THR A 2 -16.76 27.22 -7.42
N LEU A 3 -16.12 28.39 -7.54
CA LEU A 3 -15.09 28.84 -6.59
C LEU A 3 -15.66 28.95 -5.17
N GLY A 4 -16.89 29.45 -5.03
CA GLY A 4 -17.59 29.54 -3.75
C GLY A 4 -17.78 28.17 -3.08
N GLU A 5 -18.20 27.16 -3.86
CA GLU A 5 -18.31 25.79 -3.37
C GLU A 5 -16.96 25.20 -2.95
N GLN A 6 -15.88 25.48 -3.69
CA GLN A 6 -14.53 25.04 -3.34
C GLN A 6 -14.04 25.65 -2.03
N ILE A 7 -14.23 26.95 -1.86
CA ILE A 7 -13.91 27.68 -0.63
C ILE A 7 -14.68 27.09 0.55
N LYS A 8 -15.99 26.87 0.38
CA LYS A 8 -16.84 26.30 1.43
C LYS A 8 -16.37 24.91 1.84
N LYS A 9 -16.09 24.03 0.87
CA LYS A 9 -15.56 22.67 1.13
C LYS A 9 -14.22 22.70 1.84
N TYR A 10 -13.29 23.53 1.39
CA TYR A 10 -12.00 23.71 2.06
C TYR A 10 -12.21 24.15 3.52
N ARG A 11 -13.03 25.18 3.72
CA ARG A 11 -13.31 25.73 5.03
C ARG A 11 -13.89 24.68 5.98
N GLU A 12 -14.86 23.89 5.53
CA GLU A 12 -15.48 22.81 6.29
C GLU A 12 -14.50 21.66 6.58
N LYS A 13 -13.70 21.24 5.58
CA LYS A 13 -12.64 20.23 5.73
C LYS A 13 -11.66 20.58 6.86
N TYR A 14 -11.33 21.86 7.00
CA TYR A 14 -10.39 22.36 8.02
C TYR A 14 -11.06 22.94 9.27
N GLY A 15 -12.39 22.78 9.44
CA GLY A 15 -13.10 23.25 10.63
C GLY A 15 -13.09 24.78 10.83
N LEU A 16 -12.93 25.54 9.76
CA LEU A 16 -12.81 27.00 9.82
C LEU A 16 -14.20 27.67 9.80
N SER A 17 -14.38 28.73 10.58
CA SER A 17 -15.49 29.66 10.36
C SER A 17 -15.21 30.55 9.15
N GLN A 18 -16.23 31.21 8.58
CA GLN A 18 -16.00 32.15 7.48
C GLN A 18 -15.02 33.27 7.90
N ARG A 19 -15.11 33.73 9.15
CA ARG A 19 -14.17 34.68 9.74
C ARG A 19 -12.76 34.10 9.90
N GLY A 20 -12.66 32.84 10.32
CA GLY A 20 -11.36 32.16 10.42
C GLY A 20 -10.67 32.05 9.06
N PHE A 21 -11.43 31.65 8.03
CA PHE A 21 -10.93 31.59 6.67
C PHE A 21 -10.58 32.97 6.12
N SER A 22 -11.44 33.97 6.34
CA SER A 22 -11.21 35.35 5.90
C SER A 22 -9.89 35.91 6.43
N ASN A 23 -9.59 35.67 7.71
CA ASN A 23 -8.32 36.05 8.32
C ASN A 23 -7.13 35.31 7.71
N LYS A 24 -7.30 34.01 7.37
CA LYS A 24 -6.23 33.19 6.77
C LYS A 24 -5.81 33.69 5.39
N VAL A 25 -6.77 34.07 4.54
CA VAL A 25 -6.50 34.51 3.16
C VAL A 25 -6.43 36.03 3.02
N ASN A 26 -6.55 36.77 4.13
CA ASN A 26 -6.60 38.23 4.15
C ASN A 26 -7.65 38.84 3.20
N ILE A 27 -8.84 38.23 3.18
CA ILE A 27 -10.00 38.69 2.42
C ILE A 27 -11.11 38.98 3.43
N SER A 28 -11.97 39.98 3.19
CA SER A 28 -13.01 40.32 4.17
C SER A 28 -14.05 39.20 4.30
N GLN A 29 -14.56 38.98 5.51
CA GLN A 29 -15.56 37.94 5.76
C GLN A 29 -16.82 38.11 4.90
N ALA A 30 -17.28 39.36 4.72
CA ALA A 30 -18.43 39.66 3.87
C ALA A 30 -18.20 39.17 2.43
N TYR A 31 -16.97 39.31 1.93
CA TYR A 31 -16.58 38.87 0.60
C TYR A 31 -16.58 37.34 0.47
N ILE A 32 -16.03 36.64 1.47
CA ILE A 32 -16.12 35.16 1.56
C ILE A 32 -17.58 34.71 1.56
N SER A 33 -18.44 35.38 2.33
CA SER A 33 -19.87 35.06 2.37
C SER A 33 -20.57 35.27 1.02
N MET A 34 -20.19 36.29 0.25
CA MET A 34 -20.76 36.54 -1.07
C MET A 34 -20.29 35.48 -2.08
N LEU A 35 -19.01 35.10 -2.03
CA LEU A 35 -18.45 34.02 -2.84
C LEU A 35 -19.15 32.68 -2.57
N GLU A 36 -19.28 32.27 -1.30
CA GLU A 36 -19.94 31.02 -0.93
C GLU A 36 -21.45 31.01 -1.27
N ALA A 37 -22.07 32.19 -1.39
CA ALA A 37 -23.48 32.34 -1.77
C ALA A 37 -23.67 32.51 -3.28
N GLU A 38 -22.62 32.36 -4.09
CA GLU A 38 -22.62 32.50 -5.56
C GLU A 38 -23.18 33.83 -6.04
N LYS A 39 -23.07 34.88 -5.23
CA LYS A 39 -23.43 36.24 -5.65
C LYS A 39 -22.38 36.74 -6.62
N GLU A 40 -22.78 37.51 -7.64
CA GLU A 40 -21.83 38.19 -8.51
C GLU A 40 -20.95 39.12 -7.67
N VAL A 41 -19.66 38.80 -7.62
CA VAL A 41 -18.64 39.63 -7.01
C VAL A 41 -17.53 39.83 -8.03
N LYS A 42 -17.16 41.09 -8.30
CA LYS A 42 -15.94 41.36 -9.05
C LYS A 42 -14.75 40.96 -8.19
N LEU A 43 -14.10 39.85 -8.55
CA LEU A 43 -12.84 39.45 -7.96
C LEU A 43 -11.70 40.31 -8.46
N ASP A 44 -11.03 40.92 -7.50
CA ASP A 44 -9.70 41.46 -7.69
C ASP A 44 -8.78 40.30 -8.10
N PRO A 45 -8.07 40.38 -9.25
CA PRO A 45 -7.19 39.32 -9.72
C PRO A 45 -6.21 38.81 -8.66
N GLU A 46 -5.67 39.70 -7.81
CA GLU A 46 -4.73 39.30 -6.75
C GLU A 46 -5.40 38.39 -5.70
N LYS A 47 -6.65 38.68 -5.35
CA LYS A 47 -7.42 37.87 -4.39
C LYS A 47 -7.83 36.53 -5.00
N LEU A 48 -8.13 36.52 -6.29
CA LEU A 48 -8.44 35.29 -7.02
C LEU A 48 -7.23 34.37 -7.01
N GLU A 49 -6.04 34.90 -7.33
CA GLU A 49 -4.80 34.13 -7.35
C GLU A 49 -4.49 33.50 -5.98
N VAL A 50 -4.67 34.25 -4.89
CA VAL A 50 -4.47 33.72 -3.52
C VAL A 50 -5.41 32.55 -3.22
N LEU A 51 -6.68 32.67 -3.59
CA LEU A 51 -7.68 31.62 -3.36
C LEU A 51 -7.40 30.38 -4.22
N GLU A 52 -7.12 30.57 -5.51
CA GLU A 52 -6.83 29.49 -6.45
C GLU A 52 -5.57 28.72 -6.04
N LYS A 53 -4.50 29.44 -5.65
CA LYS A 53 -3.27 28.82 -5.19
C LYS A 53 -3.49 27.97 -3.94
N LEU A 54 -4.22 28.50 -2.95
CA LEU A 54 -4.51 27.76 -1.72
C LEU A 54 -5.30 26.48 -2.00
N LEU A 55 -6.29 26.55 -2.90
CA LEU A 55 -7.11 25.41 -3.26
C LEU A 55 -6.32 24.38 -4.09
N ALA A 56 -5.45 24.83 -4.99
CA ALA A 56 -4.57 23.97 -5.76
C ALA A 56 -3.56 23.23 -4.87
N GLU A 57 -2.96 23.92 -3.89
CA GLU A 57 -2.06 23.31 -2.91
C GLU A 57 -2.78 22.26 -2.05
N ASP A 58 -4.02 22.52 -1.61
CA ASP A 58 -4.83 21.55 -0.87
C ASP A 58 -5.13 20.30 -1.70
N LEU A 59 -5.49 20.48 -2.98
CA LEU A 59 -5.76 19.39 -3.90
C LEU A 59 -4.50 18.55 -4.12
N LEU A 60 -3.36 19.20 -4.38
CA LEU A 60 -2.09 18.53 -4.58
C LEU A 60 -1.69 17.70 -3.35
N ASN A 61 -1.76 18.29 -2.15
CA ASN A 61 -1.49 17.58 -0.90
C ASN A 61 -2.41 16.38 -0.68
N THR A 62 -3.67 16.49 -1.10
CA THR A 62 -4.63 15.38 -1.01
C THR A 62 -4.29 14.27 -1.99
N ILE A 63 -3.90 14.61 -3.22
CA ILE A 63 -3.48 13.65 -4.25
C ILE A 63 -2.23 12.90 -3.79
N VAL A 64 -1.19 13.62 -3.34
CA VAL A 64 0.07 13.02 -2.88
C VAL A 64 -0.18 12.02 -1.76
N LYS A 65 -0.95 12.39 -0.73
CA LYS A 65 -1.29 11.46 0.37
C LYS A 65 -2.03 10.21 -0.11
N ASN A 66 -2.97 10.37 -1.03
CA ASN A 66 -3.71 9.23 -1.57
C ASN A 66 -2.82 8.29 -2.41
N GLU A 67 -1.81 8.83 -3.10
CA GLU A 67 -0.82 8.04 -3.85
C GLU A 67 0.11 7.29 -2.90
N GLU A 68 0.65 7.97 -1.88
CA GLU A 68 1.47 7.35 -0.83
C GLU A 68 0.71 6.21 -0.12
N GLU A 69 -0.57 6.42 0.23
CA GLU A 69 -1.40 5.38 0.83
C GLU A 69 -1.65 4.18 -0.09
N LYS A 70 -1.79 4.40 -1.41
CA LYS A 70 -1.94 3.32 -2.39
C LYS A 70 -0.65 2.53 -2.56
N GLU A 71 0.50 3.22 -2.63
CA GLU A 71 1.81 2.59 -2.73
C GLU A 71 2.11 1.74 -1.49
N ASN A 72 1.83 2.25 -0.29
CA ASN A 72 2.00 1.51 0.96
C ASN A 72 1.14 0.24 1.00
N LYS A 73 -0.15 0.33 0.62
CA LYS A 73 -1.03 -0.84 0.53
C LYS A 73 -0.55 -1.89 -0.48
N ASN A 74 0.01 -1.44 -1.60
CA ASN A 74 0.56 -2.34 -2.62
C ASN A 74 1.85 -3.03 -2.15
N MET A 75 2.74 -2.32 -1.43
CA MET A 75 3.94 -2.92 -0.83
C MET A 75 3.57 -3.95 0.24
N GLU A 76 2.68 -3.62 1.18
CA GLU A 76 2.21 -4.57 2.21
C GLU A 76 1.61 -5.84 1.62
N LYS A 77 0.83 -5.72 0.53
CA LYS A 77 0.27 -6.88 -0.15
C LYS A 77 1.36 -7.76 -0.77
N LYS A 78 2.33 -7.14 -1.44
CA LYS A 78 3.45 -7.86 -2.08
C LYS A 78 4.33 -8.58 -1.05
N ASP A 79 4.60 -7.94 0.09
CA ASP A 79 5.37 -8.55 1.18
C ASP A 79 4.63 -9.77 1.76
N ASN A 80 3.31 -9.67 1.95
CA ASN A 80 2.51 -10.80 2.42
C ASN A 80 2.51 -11.98 1.43
N ASP A 81 2.35 -11.72 0.13
CA ASP A 81 2.39 -12.76 -0.90
C ASP A 81 3.76 -13.47 -0.94
N LEU A 82 4.85 -12.70 -0.86
CA LEU A 82 6.22 -13.22 -0.77
C LEU A 82 6.45 -14.06 0.49
N VAL A 83 5.91 -13.66 1.63
CA VAL A 83 6.01 -14.43 2.89
C VAL A 83 5.29 -15.78 2.76
N GLN A 84 4.11 -15.81 2.14
CA GLN A 84 3.38 -17.06 1.93
C GLN A 84 4.09 -17.99 0.95
N GLU A 85 4.61 -17.46 -0.16
CA GLU A 85 5.38 -18.24 -1.14
C GLU A 85 6.63 -18.86 -0.50
N ASN A 86 7.39 -18.09 0.28
CA ASN A 86 8.56 -18.58 1.00
C ASN A 86 8.20 -19.66 2.03
N LYS A 87 7.06 -19.53 2.70
CA LYS A 87 6.57 -20.54 3.64
C LYS A 87 6.25 -21.86 2.92
N ALA A 88 5.54 -21.79 1.78
CA ALA A 88 5.24 -22.96 0.96
C ALA A 88 6.50 -23.64 0.43
N LEU A 89 7.46 -22.85 -0.07
CA LEU A 89 8.75 -23.36 -0.57
C LEU A 89 9.53 -24.09 0.53
N LYS A 90 9.55 -23.55 1.76
CA LYS A 90 10.18 -24.21 2.91
C LYS A 90 9.55 -25.58 3.23
N GLU A 91 8.23 -25.70 3.15
CA GLU A 91 7.57 -27.00 3.36
C GLU A 91 7.90 -27.99 2.25
N ASN A 92 7.91 -27.56 0.98
CA ASN A 92 8.32 -28.41 -0.14
C ASN A 92 9.76 -28.91 0.01
N ILE A 93 10.69 -28.05 0.44
CA ILE A 93 12.09 -28.44 0.69
C ILE A 93 12.18 -29.51 1.79
N LYS A 94 11.42 -29.37 2.89
CA LYS A 94 11.39 -30.38 3.96
C LYS A 94 10.89 -31.73 3.44
N GLU A 95 9.87 -31.72 2.59
CA GLU A 95 9.33 -32.95 2.02
C GLU A 95 10.33 -33.64 1.08
N LEU A 96 11.03 -32.87 0.25
CA LEU A 96 12.13 -33.39 -0.58
C LEU A 96 13.25 -34.01 0.25
N ILE A 97 13.65 -33.36 1.36
CA ILE A 97 14.66 -33.92 2.27
C ILE A 97 14.21 -35.28 2.82
N LYS A 98 12.96 -35.40 3.28
CA LYS A 98 12.41 -36.68 3.77
C LYS A 98 12.44 -37.77 2.69
N ILE A 99 12.12 -37.42 1.45
CA ILE A 99 12.17 -38.36 0.32
C ILE A 99 13.61 -38.83 0.08
N ILE A 100 14.57 -37.89 0.08
CA ILE A 100 16.00 -38.20 -0.11
C ILE A 100 16.50 -39.13 1.00
N GLU A 101 16.19 -38.82 2.26
CA GLU A 101 16.56 -39.66 3.42
C GLU A 101 16.01 -41.09 3.29
N LYS A 102 14.75 -41.23 2.84
CA LYS A 102 14.14 -42.53 2.58
C LYS A 102 14.85 -43.29 1.47
N ILE A 103 15.17 -42.63 0.36
CA ILE A 103 15.88 -43.25 -0.78
C ILE A 103 17.24 -43.80 -0.33
N TYR A 104 18.01 -43.01 0.44
CA TYR A 104 19.31 -43.46 0.96
C TYR A 104 19.17 -44.70 1.87
N SER A 105 18.20 -44.69 2.79
CA SER A 105 17.92 -45.84 3.66
C SER A 105 17.57 -47.11 2.87
N ASP A 106 16.72 -46.98 1.83
CA ASP A 106 16.31 -48.10 0.99
C ASP A 106 17.49 -48.67 0.17
N MET A 107 18.37 -47.79 -0.34
CA MET A 107 19.59 -48.19 -1.05
C MET A 107 20.58 -48.95 -0.15
N ASP A 108 20.78 -48.48 1.08
CA ASP A 108 21.68 -49.15 2.04
C ASP A 108 21.16 -50.54 2.42
N ALA A 109 19.85 -50.67 2.66
CA ALA A 109 19.20 -51.95 2.92
C ALA A 109 19.38 -52.93 1.75
N PHE A 110 19.24 -52.45 0.51
CA PHE A 110 19.46 -53.25 -0.69
C PHE A 110 20.92 -53.74 -0.80
N ALA A 111 21.90 -52.85 -0.59
CA ALA A 111 23.31 -53.21 -0.65
C ALA A 111 23.71 -54.28 0.38
N LEU A 112 23.14 -54.22 1.58
CA LEU A 112 23.29 -55.25 2.62
C LEU A 112 22.67 -56.59 2.19
N GLY A 113 21.47 -56.57 1.62
CA GLY A 113 20.80 -57.76 1.10
C GLY A 113 21.62 -58.51 0.06
N VAL A 114 22.24 -57.78 -0.88
CA VAL A 114 23.15 -58.35 -1.89
C VAL A 114 24.36 -59.03 -1.24
N LYS A 115 25.05 -58.34 -0.32
CA LYS A 115 26.22 -58.90 0.39
C LYS A 115 25.89 -60.18 1.16
N ILE A 116 24.74 -60.21 1.86
CA ILE A 116 24.28 -61.39 2.59
C ILE A 116 23.98 -62.55 1.62
N GLY A 117 23.35 -62.28 0.48
CA GLY A 117 23.10 -63.27 -0.56
C GLY A 117 24.39 -63.92 -1.08
N THR A 118 25.41 -63.10 -1.40
CA THR A 118 26.72 -63.58 -1.86
C THR A 118 27.46 -64.39 -0.79
N LEU A 119 27.34 -64.02 0.48
CA LEU A 119 27.93 -64.80 1.57
C LEU A 119 27.23 -66.14 1.75
N LYS A 120 25.89 -66.18 1.67
CA LYS A 120 25.11 -67.42 1.76
C LYS A 120 25.42 -68.40 0.63
N SER A 121 25.70 -67.93 -0.59
CA SER A 121 26.10 -68.81 -1.69
C SER A 121 27.47 -69.44 -1.42
N LYS A 122 28.45 -68.66 -0.94
CA LYS A 122 29.80 -69.13 -0.62
C LYS A 122 29.89 -70.16 0.53
N ILE A 123 28.86 -70.26 1.37
CA ILE A 123 28.80 -71.21 2.50
C ILE A 123 28.12 -72.54 2.08
N LYS A 124 27.37 -72.55 0.97
CA LYS A 124 26.64 -73.73 0.48
C LYS A 124 27.44 -74.61 -0.49
N ASP A 125 28.59 -74.13 -0.95
CA ASP A 125 29.58 -74.86 -1.75
C ASP A 125 30.70 -75.41 -0.84
#